data_AF-G4ZX40-F1
#
_entry.id   AF-G4ZX40-F1
#
_cell.length_a   1.000
_cell.length_b   1.000
_cell.length_c   1.000
_cell.angle_alpha   90.00
_cell.angle_beta   90.00
_cell.angle_gamma   90.00
#
_symmetry.space_group_name_H-M   'P 1'
#
loop_
_entity.id
_entity.type
_entity.pdbx_description
1 polymer ?
#
loop_
_entity_poly.entity_id
_entity_poly.type
_entity_poly.pdbx_seq_one_letter_code
_entity_poly.pdbx_strand_id
1 'polypeptide(L)'
;MFGMVTTSAQLRTEYSKLLLRTFDFWFLQAANTICTIVLSFVLNDLRVVLIVFCWADFTCWLLQETYLRNSHAIVVVALAEWLFYVLLMAAIAFELVDEAHHYILIASCGRTLSTKDVLANTIGTMTLISLRNLYRRYQDVKHKEAKPNTATQALGYRSKPTCRQTARPLLQLYLSAEAVRFDPSHTVWPRVGALTPLSSWKIVVLYLCCVIGSTCAVLALLFPKYALGHEFVALTGLVSTAIFTGIYGCCCQRQLLKRIITSFHFLFLWTHILALGLLLLEMFRWRWVPVCGVGSSLLLAQTVLTIDALTPIMKRRLHFQYWMPVLGIALFLLVQVAMLFDVFTLGRLGLEDKVILDVEIRGRNTRFLVVPIFVSRVFTGVVWSGRYVYVVLTRQDDNALILLRGEVEFDYEGWKKRVNLDER
;
A
#
# COMPACT_ATOMS: atom_id res chain seq x y z
N MET A 1 28.33 4.99 -16.00
CA MET A 1 28.94 6.24 -15.46
C MET A 1 28.57 7.47 -16.28
N PHE A 2 28.87 7.54 -17.59
CA PHE A 2 28.51 8.69 -18.45
C PHE A 2 26.99 8.98 -18.45
N GLY A 3 26.16 7.93 -18.50
CA GLY A 3 24.69 8.05 -18.42
C GLY A 3 24.19 8.81 -17.17
N MET A 4 24.66 8.44 -15.97
CA MET A 4 24.27 9.10 -14.71
C MET A 4 24.67 10.58 -14.66
N VAL A 5 25.85 10.92 -15.19
CA VAL A 5 26.32 12.32 -15.24
C VAL A 5 25.45 13.14 -16.20
N THR A 6 25.09 12.56 -17.35
CA THR A 6 24.23 13.23 -18.32
C THR A 6 22.79 13.39 -17.83
N THR A 7 22.25 12.42 -17.10
CA THR A 7 20.88 12.49 -16.55
C THR A 7 20.80 13.46 -15.38
N SER A 8 21.78 13.43 -14.46
CA SER A 8 21.85 14.35 -13.32
C SER A 8 22.00 15.82 -13.74
N ALA A 9 22.79 16.10 -14.79
CA ALA A 9 22.96 17.45 -15.34
C ALA A 9 21.65 18.04 -15.95
N GLN A 10 20.67 17.19 -16.27
CA GLN A 10 19.41 17.58 -16.89
C GLN A 10 18.23 17.66 -15.90
N LEU A 11 18.47 17.39 -14.61
CA LEU A 11 17.46 17.50 -13.56
C LEU A 11 17.13 18.96 -13.27
N ARG A 12 15.84 19.29 -13.27
CA ARG A 12 15.38 20.64 -12.94
C ARG A 12 15.19 20.76 -11.42
N THR A 13 16.05 21.55 -10.80
CA THR A 13 16.18 21.69 -9.33
C THR A 13 14.87 22.03 -8.60
N GLU A 14 13.97 22.79 -9.24
CA GLU A 14 12.65 23.13 -8.68
C GLU A 14 11.77 21.90 -8.45
N TYR A 15 11.72 20.97 -9.41
CA TYR A 15 10.94 19.75 -9.29
C TYR A 15 11.60 18.75 -8.34
N SER A 16 12.94 18.70 -8.32
CA SER A 16 13.69 17.87 -7.39
C SER A 16 13.43 18.27 -5.93
N LYS A 17 13.41 19.57 -5.61
CA LYS A 17 13.06 20.06 -4.26
C LYS A 17 11.66 19.62 -3.82
N LEU A 18 10.74 19.53 -4.76
CA LEU A 18 9.37 19.10 -4.49
C LEU A 18 9.32 17.58 -4.24
N LEU A 19 9.94 16.78 -5.10
CA LEU A 19 10.06 15.32 -4.94
C LEU A 19 10.76 14.93 -3.63
N LEU A 20 11.83 15.63 -3.27
CA LEU A 20 12.56 15.44 -2.01
C LEU A 20 11.72 15.74 -0.77
N ARG A 21 10.53 16.34 -0.89
CA ARG A 21 9.60 16.52 0.24
C ARG A 21 8.54 15.42 0.32
N THR A 22 8.51 14.49 -0.64
CA THR A 22 7.53 13.40 -0.63
C THR A 22 7.98 12.26 0.28
N PHE A 23 7.02 11.69 1.00
CA PHE A 23 7.22 10.46 1.77
C PHE A 23 7.71 9.31 0.87
N ASP A 24 7.16 9.20 -0.35
CA ASP A 24 7.47 8.10 -1.27
C ASP A 24 8.95 8.11 -1.71
N PHE A 25 9.54 9.30 -1.92
CA PHE A 25 10.97 9.42 -2.20
C PHE A 25 11.83 8.97 -1.02
N TRP A 26 11.58 9.50 0.18
CA TRP A 26 12.37 9.17 1.36
C TRP A 26 12.28 7.71 1.74
N PHE A 27 11.08 7.12 1.61
CA PHE A 27 10.88 5.69 1.86
C PHE A 27 11.72 4.82 0.91
N LEU A 28 11.62 5.07 -0.41
CA LEU A 28 12.38 4.31 -1.40
C LEU A 28 13.89 4.51 -1.25
N GLN A 29 14.33 5.73 -0.97
CA GLN A 29 15.73 6.03 -0.75
C GLN A 29 16.26 5.36 0.53
N ALA A 30 15.50 5.38 1.63
CA ALA A 30 15.87 4.71 2.86
C ALA A 30 15.94 3.18 2.69
N ALA A 31 14.94 2.58 2.03
CA ALA A 31 14.95 1.16 1.69
C ALA A 31 16.17 0.80 0.83
N ASN A 32 16.50 1.63 -0.17
CA ASN A 32 17.68 1.45 -1.01
C ASN A 32 18.99 1.55 -0.22
N THR A 33 19.11 2.54 0.69
CA THR A 33 20.29 2.67 1.54
C THR A 33 20.47 1.46 2.45
N ILE A 34 19.39 0.97 3.08
CA ILE A 34 19.45 -0.22 3.94
C ILE A 34 19.85 -1.44 3.11
N CYS A 35 19.24 -1.64 1.95
CA CYS A 35 19.59 -2.74 1.04
C CYS A 35 21.06 -2.69 0.61
N THR A 36 21.56 -1.49 0.29
CA THR A 36 22.95 -1.26 -0.12
C THR A 36 23.91 -1.59 1.02
N ILE A 37 23.63 -1.13 2.24
CA ILE A 37 24.45 -1.40 3.43
C ILE A 37 24.50 -2.90 3.69
N VAL A 38 23.35 -3.56 3.75
CA VAL A 38 23.27 -5.01 4.03
C VAL A 38 23.96 -5.81 2.94
N LEU A 39 23.75 -5.48 1.65
CA LEU A 39 24.38 -6.17 0.54
C LEU A 39 25.90 -5.96 0.54
N SER A 40 26.38 -4.79 0.95
CA SER A 40 27.81 -4.51 1.08
C SER A 40 28.47 -5.39 2.15
N PHE A 41 27.79 -5.55 3.29
CA PHE A 41 28.25 -6.47 4.34
C PHE A 41 28.22 -7.94 3.89
N VAL A 42 27.22 -8.36 3.12
CA VAL A 42 27.09 -9.75 2.64
C VAL A 42 28.15 -10.11 1.59
N LEU A 43 28.52 -9.18 0.70
CA LEU A 43 29.56 -9.44 -0.31
C LEU A 43 30.98 -9.33 0.25
N ASN A 44 31.22 -8.39 1.19
CA ASN A 44 32.49 -8.18 1.89
C ASN A 44 33.75 -8.16 0.99
N ASP A 45 33.62 -7.70 -0.26
CA ASP A 45 34.69 -7.70 -1.26
C ASP A 45 34.64 -6.47 -2.19
N LEU A 46 35.42 -6.48 -3.27
CA LEU A 46 35.51 -5.36 -4.21
C LEU A 46 34.19 -5.07 -4.95
N ARG A 47 33.21 -6.00 -4.96
CA ARG A 47 31.88 -5.80 -5.55
C ARG A 47 31.07 -4.74 -4.79
N VAL A 48 31.46 -4.39 -3.57
CA VAL A 48 30.87 -3.26 -2.80
C VAL A 48 30.89 -1.96 -3.61
N VAL A 49 31.93 -1.73 -4.42
CA VAL A 49 32.03 -0.56 -5.30
C VAL A 49 30.87 -0.53 -6.31
N LEU A 50 30.52 -1.68 -6.90
CA LEU A 50 29.39 -1.81 -7.81
C LEU A 50 28.06 -1.52 -7.10
N ILE A 51 27.90 -1.99 -5.86
CA ILE A 51 26.68 -1.73 -5.06
C ILE A 51 26.49 -0.24 -4.83
N VAL A 52 27.56 0.50 -4.49
CA VAL A 52 27.49 1.96 -4.30
C VAL A 52 27.09 2.66 -5.61
N PHE A 53 27.56 2.16 -6.75
CA PHE A 53 27.10 2.65 -8.05
C PHE A 53 25.62 2.36 -8.30
N CYS A 54 25.14 1.15 -8.03
CA CYS A 54 23.72 0.81 -8.14
C CYS A 54 22.86 1.69 -7.22
N TRP A 55 23.36 2.01 -6.02
CA TRP A 55 22.69 2.93 -5.11
C TRP A 55 22.51 4.32 -5.71
N ALA A 56 23.59 4.88 -6.27
CA ALA A 56 23.58 6.20 -6.89
C ALA A 56 22.68 6.22 -8.16
N ASP A 57 22.73 5.16 -8.95
CA ASP A 57 21.92 4.99 -10.16
C ASP A 57 20.42 4.98 -9.82
N PHE A 58 20.01 4.23 -8.79
CA PHE A 58 18.62 4.23 -8.32
C PHE A 58 18.17 5.61 -7.82
N THR A 59 19.01 6.34 -7.10
CA THR A 59 18.70 7.71 -6.68
C THR A 59 18.52 8.64 -7.88
N CYS A 60 19.37 8.51 -8.90
CA CYS A 60 19.23 9.26 -10.15
C CYS A 60 17.92 8.91 -10.87
N TRP A 61 17.55 7.63 -10.89
CA TRP A 61 16.28 7.18 -11.48
C TRP A 61 15.06 7.74 -10.77
N LEU A 62 15.05 7.77 -9.43
CA LEU A 62 13.96 8.38 -8.65
C LEU A 62 13.78 9.85 -9.03
N LEU A 63 14.89 10.56 -9.31
CA LEU A 63 14.88 11.96 -9.72
C LEU A 63 14.54 12.14 -11.21
N GLN A 64 14.67 11.09 -12.04
CA GLN A 64 14.37 11.12 -13.46
C GLN A 64 12.88 11.37 -13.75
N GLU A 65 11.98 11.26 -12.76
CA GLU A 65 10.59 11.72 -12.89
C GLU A 65 10.46 13.22 -13.21
N THR A 66 11.53 14.00 -13.02
CA THR A 66 11.58 15.42 -13.42
C THR A 66 11.87 15.63 -14.91
N TYR A 67 12.24 14.59 -15.65
CA TYR A 67 12.64 14.67 -17.04
C TYR A 67 11.43 14.65 -17.99
N LEU A 68 11.11 15.78 -18.62
CA LEU A 68 9.91 15.96 -19.44
C LEU A 68 10.11 15.72 -20.95
N ARG A 69 11.36 15.51 -21.42
CA ARG A 69 11.71 15.76 -22.83
C ARG A 69 11.64 14.55 -23.76
N ASN A 70 11.74 13.31 -23.27
CA ASN A 70 11.64 12.11 -24.12
C ASN A 70 10.96 10.93 -23.41
N SER A 71 9.66 10.75 -23.63
CA SER A 71 8.83 9.80 -22.89
C SER A 71 9.14 8.32 -23.17
N HIS A 72 9.53 7.96 -24.40
CA HIS A 72 9.83 6.56 -24.74
C HIS A 72 11.16 6.10 -24.13
N ALA A 73 12.19 6.94 -24.19
CA ALA A 73 13.50 6.62 -23.58
C ALA A 73 13.38 6.40 -22.07
N ILE A 74 12.54 7.18 -21.38
CA ILE A 74 12.28 7.04 -19.95
C ILE A 74 11.61 5.69 -19.62
N VAL A 75 10.71 5.19 -20.48
CA VAL A 75 10.06 3.89 -20.30
C VAL A 75 11.07 2.75 -20.51
N VAL A 76 11.90 2.83 -21.55
CA VAL A 76 12.92 1.81 -21.83
C VAL A 76 13.93 1.71 -20.68
N VAL A 77 14.41 2.85 -20.18
CA VAL A 77 15.32 2.89 -19.01
C VAL A 77 14.65 2.29 -17.78
N ALA A 78 13.39 2.67 -17.49
CA ALA A 78 12.65 2.11 -16.37
C ALA A 78 12.40 0.60 -16.50
N LEU A 79 12.22 0.08 -17.72
CA LEU A 79 12.07 -1.35 -17.96
C LEU A 79 13.39 -2.10 -17.72
N ALA A 80 14.51 -1.55 -18.21
CA ALA A 80 15.83 -2.14 -18.03
C ALA A 80 16.20 -2.23 -16.54
N GLU A 81 15.94 -1.18 -15.77
CA GLU A 81 16.16 -1.19 -14.32
C GLU A 81 15.22 -2.15 -13.59
N TRP A 82 13.95 -2.20 -13.97
CA TRP A 82 13.02 -3.16 -13.40
C TRP A 82 13.51 -4.61 -13.63
N LEU A 83 13.96 -4.93 -14.85
CA LEU A 83 14.55 -6.21 -15.18
C LEU A 83 15.82 -6.49 -14.34
N PHE A 84 16.66 -5.48 -14.14
CA PHE A 84 17.83 -5.59 -13.26
C PHE A 84 17.43 -6.00 -11.83
N TYR A 85 16.41 -5.37 -11.25
CA TYR A 85 15.92 -5.73 -9.91
C TYR A 85 15.34 -7.15 -9.85
N VAL A 86 14.60 -7.58 -10.87
CA VAL A 86 14.10 -8.97 -10.97
C VAL A 86 15.25 -9.96 -11.00
N LEU A 87 16.27 -9.70 -11.84
CA LEU A 87 17.44 -10.57 -11.97
C LEU A 87 18.27 -10.58 -10.67
N LEU A 88 18.45 -9.43 -10.03
CA LEU A 88 19.15 -9.33 -8.75
C LEU A 88 18.41 -10.07 -7.63
N MET A 89 17.08 -9.95 -7.58
CA MET A 89 16.24 -10.70 -6.64
C MET A 89 16.40 -12.20 -6.86
N ALA A 90 16.33 -12.68 -8.11
CA ALA A 90 16.53 -14.08 -8.44
C ALA A 90 17.95 -14.55 -8.09
N ALA A 91 18.97 -13.75 -8.38
CA ALA A 91 20.36 -14.07 -8.07
C ALA A 91 20.60 -14.26 -6.56
N ILE A 92 20.02 -13.40 -5.73
CA ILE A 92 20.14 -13.50 -4.26
C ILE A 92 19.26 -14.63 -3.73
N ALA A 93 18.02 -14.75 -4.21
CA ALA A 93 17.07 -15.77 -3.74
C ALA A 93 17.58 -17.19 -4.01
N PHE A 94 18.18 -17.42 -5.17
CA PHE A 94 18.74 -18.72 -5.57
C PHE A 94 20.22 -18.90 -5.22
N GLU A 95 20.81 -18.00 -4.42
CA GLU A 95 22.23 -18.06 -4.03
C GLU A 95 23.16 -18.23 -5.23
N LEU A 96 22.88 -17.56 -6.35
CA LEU A 96 23.71 -17.60 -7.55
C LEU A 96 24.96 -16.71 -7.42
N VAL A 97 25.04 -15.92 -6.35
CA VAL A 97 26.18 -15.05 -6.07
C VAL A 97 27.25 -15.85 -5.32
N ASP A 98 28.37 -16.10 -5.97
CA ASP A 98 29.49 -16.83 -5.36
C ASP A 98 30.14 -16.00 -4.23
N GLU A 99 30.56 -16.70 -3.17
CA GLU A 99 31.20 -16.13 -1.96
C GLU A 99 30.34 -15.11 -1.18
N ALA A 100 29.02 -15.14 -1.34
CA ALA A 100 28.12 -14.34 -0.51
C ALA A 100 28.07 -14.92 0.92
N HIS A 101 28.45 -14.11 1.92
CA HIS A 101 28.44 -14.50 3.32
C HIS A 101 27.09 -14.11 3.94
N HIS A 102 26.16 -15.07 4.04
CA HIS A 102 24.87 -14.84 4.67
C HIS A 102 24.97 -14.95 6.20
N TYR A 103 24.68 -13.86 6.89
CA TYR A 103 24.62 -13.81 8.34
C TYR A 103 23.20 -14.07 8.86
N ILE A 104 23.11 -14.73 10.01
CA ILE A 104 21.87 -14.88 10.79
C ILE A 104 21.70 -13.60 11.62
N LEU A 105 20.65 -12.83 11.35
CA LEU A 105 20.36 -11.57 12.04
C LEU A 105 19.69 -11.80 13.38
N ILE A 106 18.71 -12.71 13.40
CA ILE A 106 17.93 -13.04 14.61
C ILE A 106 17.83 -14.56 14.67
N ALA A 107 18.30 -15.14 15.77
CA ALA A 107 18.05 -16.52 16.15
C ALA A 107 17.27 -16.49 17.46
N SER A 108 15.95 -16.68 17.41
CA SER A 108 15.11 -16.75 18.62
C SER A 108 14.11 -17.90 18.48
N CYS A 109 13.90 -18.65 19.57
CA CYS A 109 12.98 -19.79 19.64
C CYS A 109 13.13 -20.81 18.49
N GLY A 110 14.37 -21.11 18.07
CA GLY A 110 14.65 -22.07 16.99
C GLY A 110 14.32 -21.57 15.58
N ARG A 111 13.96 -20.28 15.44
CA ARG A 111 13.72 -19.61 14.16
C ARG A 111 14.87 -18.71 13.83
N THR A 112 15.26 -18.70 12.57
CA THR A 112 16.39 -17.92 12.08
C THR A 112 15.92 -16.97 10.99
N LEU A 113 16.21 -15.68 11.17
CA LEU A 113 16.03 -14.67 10.13
C LEU A 113 17.39 -14.42 9.48
N SER A 114 17.54 -14.82 8.22
CA SER A 114 18.78 -14.61 7.47
C SER A 114 18.80 -13.23 6.78
N THR A 115 19.99 -12.65 6.63
CA THR A 115 20.24 -11.50 5.75
C THR A 115 19.73 -11.73 4.33
N LYS A 116 19.82 -12.98 3.83
CA LYS A 116 19.29 -13.39 2.51
C LYS A 116 17.79 -13.10 2.40
N ASP A 117 17.02 -13.50 3.40
CA ASP A 117 15.56 -13.35 3.38
C ASP A 117 15.15 -11.88 3.43
N VAL A 118 15.87 -11.09 4.23
CA VAL A 118 15.64 -9.64 4.32
C VAL A 118 15.95 -8.95 3.00
N LEU A 119 17.08 -9.30 2.36
CA LEU A 119 17.46 -8.75 1.06
C LEU A 119 16.46 -9.13 -0.04
N ALA A 120 16.13 -10.42 -0.17
CA ALA A 120 15.21 -10.91 -1.19
C ALA A 120 13.83 -10.23 -1.08
N ASN A 121 13.30 -10.09 0.15
CA ASN A 121 12.02 -9.42 0.36
C ASN A 121 12.07 -7.90 0.14
N THR A 122 13.17 -7.25 0.55
CA THR A 122 13.36 -5.80 0.32
C THR A 122 13.43 -5.50 -1.17
N ILE A 123 14.27 -6.24 -1.91
CA ILE A 123 14.40 -6.10 -3.36
C ILE A 123 13.07 -6.43 -4.04
N GLY A 124 12.38 -7.50 -3.63
CA GLY A 124 11.06 -7.82 -4.18
C GLY A 124 10.02 -6.70 -4.00
N THR A 125 10.05 -5.99 -2.87
CA THR A 125 9.18 -4.83 -2.63
C THR A 125 9.57 -3.66 -3.54
N MET A 126 10.87 -3.41 -3.73
CA MET A 126 11.38 -2.39 -4.66
C MET A 126 11.05 -2.73 -6.12
N THR A 127 11.11 -4.00 -6.52
CA THR A 127 10.71 -4.51 -7.83
C THR A 127 9.23 -4.24 -8.11
N LEU A 128 8.36 -4.43 -7.12
CA LEU A 128 6.93 -4.17 -7.29
C LEU A 128 6.62 -2.66 -7.39
N ILE A 129 7.34 -1.82 -6.65
CA ILE A 129 7.19 -0.36 -6.73
C ILE A 129 7.78 0.18 -8.05
N SER A 130 8.89 -0.37 -8.54
CA SER A 130 9.45 0.01 -9.84
C SER A 130 8.54 -0.44 -11.00
N LEU A 131 7.91 -1.62 -10.91
CA LEU A 131 6.90 -2.06 -11.88
C LEU A 131 5.74 -1.06 -12.00
N ARG A 132 5.30 -0.50 -10.87
CA ARG A 132 4.29 0.57 -10.87
C ARG A 132 4.76 1.77 -11.66
N ASN A 133 5.95 2.28 -11.31
CA ASN A 133 6.47 3.51 -11.89
C ASN A 133 6.61 3.32 -13.41
N LEU A 134 7.06 2.13 -13.83
CA LEU A 134 7.10 1.71 -15.23
C LEU A 134 5.70 1.68 -15.87
N TYR A 135 4.73 1.00 -15.26
CA TYR A 135 3.37 0.89 -15.78
C TYR A 135 2.72 2.27 -15.94
N ARG A 136 2.88 3.15 -14.94
CA ARG A 136 2.38 4.52 -14.97
C ARG A 136 3.02 5.32 -16.11
N ARG A 137 4.35 5.22 -16.27
CA ARG A 137 5.06 5.87 -17.39
C ARG A 137 4.57 5.34 -18.74
N TYR A 138 4.37 4.03 -18.87
CA TYR A 138 3.85 3.41 -20.09
C TYR A 138 2.44 3.89 -20.43
N GLN A 139 1.53 3.93 -19.46
CA GLN A 139 0.18 4.46 -19.66
C GLN A 139 0.20 5.92 -20.12
N ASP A 140 1.08 6.75 -19.54
CA ASP A 140 1.20 8.15 -19.91
C ASP A 140 1.69 8.35 -21.35
N VAL A 141 2.66 7.55 -21.79
CA VAL A 141 3.12 7.56 -23.19
C VAL A 141 1.95 7.21 -24.11
N LYS A 142 1.21 6.13 -23.79
CA LYS A 142 0.04 5.72 -24.56
C LYS A 142 -1.06 6.80 -24.60
N HIS A 143 -1.27 7.53 -23.51
CA HIS A 143 -2.22 8.66 -23.49
C HIS A 143 -1.74 9.84 -24.33
N LYS A 144 -0.43 10.13 -24.35
CA LYS A 144 0.15 11.19 -25.20
C LYS A 144 0.03 10.86 -26.67
N GLU A 145 0.23 9.60 -27.06
CA GLU A 145 0.01 9.13 -28.44
C GLU A 145 -1.46 9.29 -28.86
N ALA A 146 -2.41 9.02 -27.95
CA ALA A 146 -3.83 9.18 -28.23
C ALA A 146 -4.33 10.63 -28.27
N LYS A 147 -3.63 11.58 -27.60
CA LYS A 147 -4.00 13.00 -27.54
C LYS A 147 -2.78 13.93 -27.67
N PRO A 148 -2.16 14.05 -28.88
CA PRO A 148 -0.88 14.73 -29.07
C PRO A 148 -0.87 16.24 -28.75
N ASN A 149 -2.04 16.89 -28.69
CA ASN A 149 -2.17 18.34 -28.44
C ASN A 149 -2.48 18.71 -26.99
N THR A 150 -2.46 17.77 -26.04
CA THR A 150 -2.77 18.06 -24.62
C THR A 150 -1.49 18.31 -23.83
N ALA A 151 -1.47 19.39 -23.03
CA ALA A 151 -0.31 19.80 -22.24
C ALA A 151 0.30 18.65 -21.41
N THR A 152 1.63 18.57 -21.39
CA THR A 152 2.41 17.58 -20.64
C THR A 152 2.09 17.65 -19.14
N GLN A 153 1.55 16.58 -18.56
CA GLN A 153 1.34 16.47 -17.11
C GLN A 153 2.59 15.92 -16.41
N ALA A 154 2.91 16.47 -15.23
CA ALA A 154 3.93 15.92 -14.35
C ALA A 154 3.33 14.77 -13.51
N LEU A 155 3.85 13.56 -13.70
CA LEU A 155 3.36 12.27 -13.18
C LEU A 155 3.16 12.18 -11.65
N GLY A 156 3.81 13.05 -10.88
CA GLY A 156 3.83 12.98 -9.41
C GLY A 156 3.02 14.06 -8.68
N TYR A 157 2.49 15.06 -9.37
CA TYR A 157 1.96 16.26 -8.70
C TYR A 157 0.67 16.78 -9.33
N ARG A 158 -0.44 16.62 -8.60
CA ARG A 158 -1.72 17.29 -8.83
C ARG A 158 -2.05 18.13 -7.60
N SER A 159 -1.37 19.25 -7.45
CA SER A 159 -1.67 20.26 -6.42
C SER A 159 -2.08 21.56 -7.09
N LYS A 160 -3.25 22.10 -6.74
CA LYS A 160 -3.66 23.47 -7.08
C LYS A 160 -2.77 24.49 -6.37
N PRO A 161 -2.11 25.43 -7.07
CA PRO A 161 -1.73 26.69 -6.45
C PRO A 161 -2.90 27.67 -6.50
N THR A 162 -3.14 28.38 -5.40
CA THR A 162 -3.98 29.59 -5.35
C THR A 162 -3.30 30.65 -6.24
N CYS A 163 -3.82 30.87 -7.44
CA CYS A 163 -3.17 31.74 -8.41
C CYS A 163 -3.52 33.21 -8.14
N ARG A 164 -2.56 33.99 -7.61
CA ARG A 164 -2.55 35.45 -7.77
C ARG A 164 -2.02 35.74 -9.18
N GLN A 165 -2.84 36.38 -9.99
CA GLN A 165 -2.52 36.76 -11.36
C GLN A 165 -1.43 37.84 -11.37
N THR A 166 -0.34 37.62 -12.12
CA THR A 166 0.44 38.70 -12.74
C THR A 166 1.24 38.17 -13.94
N ALA A 167 0.86 38.69 -15.10
CA ALA A 167 1.58 38.93 -16.36
C ALA A 167 2.65 37.94 -16.91
N ARG A 168 2.38 37.51 -18.16
CA ARG A 168 3.20 36.89 -19.24
C ARG A 168 3.28 35.35 -19.26
N PRO A 169 2.77 34.63 -20.29
CA PRO A 169 2.90 33.18 -20.31
C PRO A 169 4.16 32.74 -21.06
N LEU A 170 5.21 32.46 -20.30
CA LEU A 170 6.10 31.32 -20.59
C LEU A 170 5.25 30.05 -20.58
N LEU A 171 5.53 29.09 -21.47
CA LEU A 171 4.85 27.79 -21.63
C LEU A 171 4.36 27.23 -20.28
N GLN A 172 3.10 27.51 -19.92
CA GLN A 172 2.55 27.26 -18.60
C GLN A 172 1.78 25.95 -18.66
N LEU A 173 2.16 24.96 -17.83
CA LEU A 173 1.39 23.73 -17.68
C LEU A 173 -0.04 24.10 -17.24
N TYR A 174 -1.02 23.85 -18.11
CA TYR A 174 -2.42 23.90 -17.72
C TYR A 174 -2.80 22.61 -16.98
N LEU A 175 -3.39 22.76 -15.80
CA LEU A 175 -4.00 21.66 -15.07
C LEU A 175 -5.24 21.22 -15.83
N SER A 176 -5.14 20.12 -16.60
CA SER A 176 -6.30 19.51 -17.26
C SER A 176 -7.25 18.94 -16.22
N ALA A 177 -8.25 19.74 -15.85
CA ALA A 177 -9.41 19.32 -15.09
C ALA A 177 -10.50 18.84 -16.04
N GLU A 178 -10.41 17.60 -16.54
CA GLU A 178 -11.64 16.85 -16.79
C GLU A 178 -12.22 16.53 -15.41
N ALA A 179 -12.98 17.48 -14.85
CA ALA A 179 -13.69 17.31 -13.60
C ALA A 179 -14.87 16.37 -13.85
N VAL A 180 -14.61 15.06 -13.84
CA VAL A 180 -15.66 14.04 -13.88
C VAL A 180 -16.47 14.22 -12.59
N ARG A 181 -17.69 14.74 -12.74
CA ARG A 181 -18.63 14.91 -11.63
C ARG A 181 -19.28 13.56 -11.34
N PHE A 182 -19.23 13.17 -10.09
CA PHE A 182 -19.84 11.95 -9.61
C PHE A 182 -21.16 12.27 -8.93
N ASP A 183 -22.25 11.69 -9.42
CA ASP A 183 -23.53 11.76 -8.73
C ASP A 183 -23.51 10.83 -7.50
N PRO A 184 -23.74 11.36 -6.29
CA PRO A 184 -23.72 10.59 -5.04
C PRO A 184 -24.83 9.54 -4.92
N SER A 185 -25.87 9.60 -5.76
CA SER A 185 -26.98 8.64 -5.77
C SER A 185 -26.60 7.26 -6.35
N HIS A 186 -25.54 7.19 -7.16
CA HIS A 186 -25.05 5.97 -7.79
C HIS A 186 -24.15 5.13 -6.85
N THR A 187 -24.72 4.67 -5.74
CA THR A 187 -24.08 3.67 -4.87
C THR A 187 -24.17 2.26 -5.46
N VAL A 188 -23.41 1.31 -4.90
CA VAL A 188 -23.46 -0.11 -5.31
C VAL A 188 -24.89 -0.65 -5.14
N TRP A 189 -25.57 -0.25 -4.07
CA TRP A 189 -26.98 -0.58 -3.85
C TRP A 189 -27.78 0.65 -3.36
N PRO A 190 -28.46 1.38 -4.26
CA PRO A 190 -29.12 2.66 -3.94
C PRO A 190 -30.20 2.58 -2.85
N ARG A 191 -30.84 1.42 -2.67
CA ARG A 191 -31.89 1.24 -1.65
C ARG A 191 -31.35 1.25 -0.22
N VAL A 192 -30.04 1.10 -0.03
CA VAL A 192 -29.40 1.10 1.29
C VAL A 192 -28.67 2.44 1.45
N GLY A 193 -29.25 3.34 2.26
CA GLY A 193 -28.63 4.60 2.69
C GLY A 193 -28.68 5.76 1.69
N ALA A 194 -28.76 5.52 0.37
CA ALA A 194 -28.75 6.59 -0.64
C ALA A 194 -30.15 7.19 -0.85
N LEU A 195 -31.17 6.35 -1.06
CA LEU A 195 -32.57 6.79 -1.27
C LEU A 195 -33.29 7.11 0.04
N THR A 196 -33.05 6.34 1.10
CA THR A 196 -33.62 6.58 2.43
C THR A 196 -32.50 6.64 3.47
N PRO A 197 -32.48 7.66 4.34
CA PRO A 197 -31.51 7.70 5.43
C PRO A 197 -31.73 6.51 6.35
N LEU A 198 -30.62 5.89 6.79
CA LEU A 198 -30.66 4.84 7.79
C LEU A 198 -31.13 5.44 9.12
N SER A 199 -32.09 4.79 9.77
CA SER A 199 -32.52 5.17 11.12
C SER A 199 -31.38 4.97 12.12
N SER A 200 -31.31 5.81 13.15
CA SER A 200 -30.23 5.79 14.14
C SER A 200 -30.04 4.41 14.79
N TRP A 201 -31.12 3.67 15.04
CA TRP A 201 -31.03 2.31 15.59
C TRP A 201 -30.31 1.33 14.64
N LYS A 202 -30.51 1.44 13.32
CA LYS A 202 -29.82 0.59 12.33
C LYS A 202 -28.32 0.90 12.31
N ILE A 203 -27.96 2.16 12.48
CA ILE A 203 -26.57 2.60 12.58
C ILE A 203 -25.92 2.03 13.84
N VAL A 204 -26.60 2.09 14.99
CA VAL A 204 -26.11 1.49 16.24
C VAL A 204 -25.90 -0.02 16.08
N VAL A 205 -26.86 -0.74 15.50
CA VAL A 205 -26.72 -2.18 15.22
C VAL A 205 -25.54 -2.47 14.29
N LEU A 206 -25.36 -1.65 13.24
CA LEU A 206 -24.24 -1.80 12.31
C LEU A 206 -22.88 -1.66 13.00
N TYR A 207 -22.71 -0.65 13.86
CA TYR A 207 -21.48 -0.47 14.62
C TYR A 207 -21.27 -1.54 15.70
N LEU A 208 -22.33 -2.01 16.35
CA LEU A 208 -22.25 -3.17 17.23
C LEU A 208 -21.73 -4.41 16.50
N CYS A 209 -22.22 -4.67 15.27
CA CYS A 209 -21.68 -5.75 14.44
C CYS A 209 -20.19 -5.58 14.15
N CYS A 210 -19.71 -4.36 13.88
CA CYS A 210 -18.27 -4.09 13.69
C CYS A 210 -17.45 -4.37 14.95
N VAL A 211 -17.92 -3.92 16.12
CA VAL A 211 -17.21 -4.10 17.40
C VAL A 211 -17.17 -5.57 17.79
N ILE A 212 -18.31 -6.27 17.69
CA ILE A 212 -18.39 -7.72 17.94
C ILE A 212 -17.48 -8.47 16.96
N GLY A 213 -17.56 -8.14 15.67
CA GLY A 213 -16.73 -8.74 14.63
C GLY A 213 -15.23 -8.61 14.88
N SER A 214 -14.78 -7.39 15.19
CA SER A 214 -13.39 -7.10 15.51
C SER A 214 -12.94 -7.79 16.80
N THR A 215 -13.74 -7.75 17.85
CA THR A 215 -13.38 -8.36 19.15
C THR A 215 -13.27 -9.88 19.02
N CYS A 216 -14.25 -10.52 18.38
CA CYS A 216 -14.22 -11.96 18.12
C CYS A 216 -13.07 -12.35 17.20
N ALA A 217 -12.70 -11.54 16.20
CA ALA A 217 -11.55 -11.80 15.34
C ALA A 217 -10.23 -11.81 16.13
N VAL A 218 -10.03 -10.81 17.01
CA VAL A 218 -8.86 -10.72 17.88
C VAL A 218 -8.81 -11.92 18.83
N LEU A 219 -9.93 -12.31 19.43
CA LEU A 219 -10.01 -13.46 20.32
C LEU A 219 -9.70 -14.78 19.57
N ALA A 220 -10.24 -14.97 18.38
CA ALA A 220 -9.98 -16.16 17.55
C ALA A 220 -8.51 -16.28 17.14
N LEU A 221 -7.83 -15.14 16.96
CA LEU A 221 -6.43 -15.06 16.55
C LEU A 221 -5.46 -15.23 17.74
N LEU A 222 -5.68 -14.53 18.86
CA LEU A 222 -4.76 -14.51 20.01
C LEU A 222 -5.03 -15.61 21.05
N PHE A 223 -6.23 -16.19 21.07
CA PHE A 223 -6.60 -17.19 22.07
C PHE A 223 -7.31 -18.40 21.45
N PRO A 224 -6.68 -19.12 20.49
CA PRO A 224 -7.33 -20.22 19.79
C PRO A 224 -7.57 -21.49 20.64
N LYS A 225 -7.06 -21.56 21.88
CA LYS A 225 -7.06 -22.78 22.72
C LYS A 225 -7.77 -22.67 24.09
N TYR A 226 -8.20 -21.48 24.53
CA TYR A 226 -8.52 -21.19 25.94
C TYR A 226 -9.99 -20.86 26.32
N ALA A 227 -11.01 -21.28 25.58
CA ALA A 227 -12.42 -21.00 25.86
C ALA A 227 -13.36 -22.07 25.30
N LEU A 228 -14.27 -22.53 26.15
CA LEU A 228 -15.48 -23.24 25.71
C LEU A 228 -16.23 -22.37 24.68
N GLY A 229 -16.51 -22.91 23.49
CA GLY A 229 -17.28 -22.21 22.45
C GLY A 229 -16.47 -21.38 21.44
N HIS A 230 -15.16 -21.61 21.29
CA HIS A 230 -14.34 -20.89 20.31
C HIS A 230 -14.86 -20.88 18.88
N GLU A 231 -15.47 -21.98 18.42
CA GLU A 231 -16.04 -22.07 17.08
C GLU A 231 -17.21 -21.10 16.89
N PHE A 232 -18.07 -20.98 17.92
CA PHE A 232 -19.16 -20.01 17.93
C PHE A 232 -18.63 -18.57 17.93
N VAL A 233 -17.58 -18.29 18.72
CA VAL A 233 -16.95 -16.95 18.74
C VAL A 233 -16.38 -16.60 17.36
N ALA A 234 -15.65 -17.53 16.74
CA ALA A 234 -15.04 -17.34 15.44
C ALA A 234 -16.10 -17.15 14.33
N LEU A 235 -17.14 -17.99 14.32
CA LEU A 235 -18.25 -17.88 13.38
C LEU A 235 -19.02 -16.57 13.56
N THR A 236 -19.34 -16.20 14.80
CA THR A 236 -20.01 -14.94 15.12
C THR A 236 -19.17 -13.75 14.66
N GLY A 237 -17.85 -13.81 14.88
CA GLY A 237 -16.91 -12.78 14.42
C GLY A 237 -16.92 -12.63 12.90
N LEU A 238 -16.88 -13.74 12.17
CA LEU A 238 -16.91 -13.72 10.70
C LEU A 238 -18.23 -13.21 10.15
N VAL A 239 -19.36 -13.72 10.67
CA VAL A 239 -20.71 -13.35 10.20
C VAL A 239 -21.02 -11.88 10.50
N SER A 240 -20.78 -11.41 11.73
CA SER A 240 -21.01 -10.01 12.10
C SER A 240 -20.16 -9.04 11.28
N THR A 241 -18.90 -9.41 11.00
CA THR A 241 -18.02 -8.65 10.12
C THR A 241 -18.52 -8.67 8.68
N ALA A 242 -18.92 -9.83 8.15
CA ALA A 242 -19.47 -9.93 6.80
C ALA A 242 -20.74 -9.06 6.62
N ILE A 243 -21.62 -9.02 7.63
CA ILE A 243 -22.79 -8.15 7.63
C ILE A 243 -22.38 -6.68 7.60
N PHE A 244 -21.47 -6.27 8.50
CA PHE A 244 -20.98 -4.89 8.56
C PHE A 244 -20.35 -4.45 7.23
N THR A 245 -19.39 -5.23 6.74
CA THR A 245 -18.65 -4.93 5.51
C THR A 245 -19.53 -5.00 4.25
N GLY A 246 -20.53 -5.88 4.23
CA GLY A 246 -21.51 -5.96 3.14
C GLY A 246 -22.41 -4.73 3.07
N ILE A 247 -22.98 -4.31 4.21
CA ILE A 247 -23.80 -3.08 4.29
C ILE A 247 -22.96 -1.85 3.95
N TYR A 248 -21.71 -1.81 4.42
CA TYR A 248 -20.76 -0.76 4.08
C TYR A 248 -20.48 -0.69 2.58
N GLY A 249 -20.17 -1.83 1.95
CA GLY A 249 -19.91 -1.93 0.52
C GLY A 249 -21.10 -1.48 -0.33
N CYS A 250 -22.33 -1.77 0.12
CA CYS A 250 -23.56 -1.28 -0.51
C CYS A 250 -23.66 0.26 -0.56
N CYS A 251 -23.13 0.93 0.47
CA CYS A 251 -23.15 2.39 0.59
C CYS A 251 -22.06 3.10 -0.22
N CYS A 252 -21.05 2.36 -0.71
CA CYS A 252 -19.96 2.92 -1.51
C CYS A 252 -20.45 3.36 -2.89
N GLN A 253 -19.87 4.43 -3.44
CA GLN A 253 -20.17 4.88 -4.79
C GLN A 253 -19.48 3.98 -5.82
N ARG A 254 -20.24 3.45 -6.79
CA ARG A 254 -19.74 2.41 -7.72
C ARG A 254 -18.53 2.84 -8.53
N GLN A 255 -18.53 4.05 -9.07
CA GLN A 255 -17.43 4.55 -9.91
C GLN A 255 -16.18 4.86 -9.10
N LEU A 256 -16.35 5.44 -7.90
CA LEU A 256 -15.24 5.73 -7.00
C LEU A 256 -14.63 4.45 -6.43
N LEU A 257 -15.47 3.47 -6.07
CA LEU A 257 -15.04 2.15 -5.64
C LEU A 257 -14.24 1.44 -6.74
N LYS A 258 -14.74 1.46 -8.00
CA LYS A 258 -14.01 0.91 -9.14
C LYS A 258 -12.64 1.58 -9.27
N ARG A 259 -12.59 2.91 -9.17
CA ARG A 259 -11.34 3.67 -9.26
C ARG A 259 -10.35 3.33 -8.14
N ILE A 260 -10.85 3.17 -6.91
CA ILE A 260 -10.05 2.74 -5.75
C ILE A 260 -9.50 1.35 -5.98
N ILE A 261 -10.33 0.38 -6.32
CA ILE A 261 -9.91 -1.01 -6.50
C ILE A 261 -8.92 -1.15 -7.66
N THR A 262 -9.02 -0.29 -8.69
CA THR A 262 -8.04 -0.23 -9.79
C THR A 262 -6.81 0.62 -9.47
N SER A 263 -6.82 1.39 -8.37
CA SER A 263 -5.68 2.21 -7.99
C SER A 263 -4.52 1.33 -7.54
N PHE A 264 -3.31 1.65 -8.00
CA PHE A 264 -2.13 0.91 -7.57
C PHE A 264 -1.95 0.96 -6.06
N HIS A 265 -2.21 2.10 -5.40
CA HIS A 265 -2.02 2.19 -3.94
C HIS A 265 -2.89 1.19 -3.19
N PHE A 266 -4.13 1.00 -3.66
CA PHE A 266 -5.03 -0.01 -3.16
C PHE A 266 -4.49 -1.42 -3.45
N LEU A 267 -4.23 -1.73 -4.72
CA LEU A 267 -3.80 -3.07 -5.14
C LEU A 267 -2.52 -3.49 -4.44
N PHE A 268 -1.52 -2.61 -4.40
CA PHE A 268 -0.25 -2.85 -3.72
C PHE A 268 -0.47 -3.19 -2.25
N LEU A 269 -1.18 -2.34 -1.51
CA LEU A 269 -1.38 -2.55 -0.09
C LEU A 269 -2.25 -3.78 0.20
N TRP A 270 -3.33 -3.95 -0.58
CA TRP A 270 -4.23 -5.09 -0.46
C TRP A 270 -3.52 -6.41 -0.76
N THR A 271 -2.67 -6.49 -1.79
CA THR A 271 -1.84 -7.67 -2.06
C THR A 271 -0.90 -7.99 -0.90
N HIS A 272 -0.32 -6.98 -0.23
CA HIS A 272 0.51 -7.21 0.95
C HIS A 272 -0.31 -7.71 2.15
N ILE A 273 -1.48 -7.14 2.40
CA ILE A 273 -2.40 -7.57 3.47
C ILE A 273 -2.92 -8.99 3.21
N LEU A 274 -3.27 -9.32 1.97
CA LEU A 274 -3.67 -10.67 1.56
C LEU A 274 -2.52 -11.66 1.72
N ALA A 275 -1.31 -11.32 1.26
CA ALA A 275 -0.13 -12.17 1.46
C ALA A 275 0.13 -12.41 2.95
N LEU A 276 0.03 -11.38 3.77
CA LEU A 276 0.15 -11.47 5.23
C LEU A 276 -0.91 -12.42 5.83
N GLY A 277 -2.16 -12.31 5.39
CA GLY A 277 -3.24 -13.21 5.78
C GLY A 277 -2.95 -14.67 5.39
N LEU A 278 -2.55 -14.91 4.14
CA LEU A 278 -2.22 -16.26 3.65
C LEU A 278 -1.05 -16.88 4.41
N LEU A 279 -0.01 -16.10 4.72
CA LEU A 279 1.12 -16.58 5.53
C LEU A 279 0.67 -16.95 6.94
N LEU A 280 -0.20 -16.15 7.57
CA LEU A 280 -0.79 -16.48 8.87
C LEU A 280 -1.62 -17.76 8.82
N LEU A 281 -2.46 -17.95 7.78
CA LEU A 281 -3.23 -19.17 7.60
C LEU A 281 -2.31 -20.41 7.51
N GLU A 282 -1.20 -20.28 6.80
CA GLU A 282 -0.22 -21.36 6.67
C GLU A 282 0.48 -21.66 8.00
N MET A 283 0.86 -20.63 8.77
CA MET A 283 1.45 -20.78 10.12
C MET A 283 0.48 -21.42 11.11
N PHE A 284 -0.84 -21.18 10.95
CA PHE A 284 -1.89 -21.82 11.73
C PHE A 284 -2.33 -23.18 11.17
N ARG A 285 -1.72 -23.67 10.09
CA ARG A 285 -2.09 -24.91 9.38
C ARG A 285 -3.57 -24.98 9.01
N TRP A 286 -4.16 -23.86 8.60
CA TRP A 286 -5.56 -23.82 8.17
C TRP A 286 -6.57 -24.28 9.24
N ARG A 287 -6.24 -24.14 10.53
CA ARG A 287 -7.19 -24.40 11.62
C ARG A 287 -8.38 -23.46 11.50
N TRP A 288 -9.58 -24.01 11.61
CA TRP A 288 -10.84 -23.29 11.38
C TRP A 288 -10.97 -21.98 12.18
N VAL A 289 -10.67 -21.99 13.48
CA VAL A 289 -10.84 -20.82 14.36
C VAL A 289 -9.95 -19.64 13.93
N PRO A 290 -8.62 -19.79 13.81
CA PRO A 290 -7.77 -18.73 13.25
C PRO A 290 -8.13 -18.33 11.82
N VAL A 291 -8.58 -19.28 10.97
CA VAL A 291 -9.01 -18.97 9.59
C VAL A 291 -10.14 -17.95 9.58
N CYS A 292 -11.16 -18.16 10.42
CA CYS A 292 -12.26 -17.21 10.58
C CYS A 292 -11.78 -15.86 11.12
N GLY A 293 -10.81 -15.86 12.05
CA GLY A 293 -10.20 -14.64 12.58
C GLY A 293 -9.43 -13.84 11.52
N VAL A 294 -8.58 -14.51 10.72
CA VAL A 294 -7.88 -13.90 9.59
C VAL A 294 -8.88 -13.40 8.55
N GLY A 295 -9.88 -14.20 8.17
CA GLY A 295 -10.91 -13.81 7.21
C GLY A 295 -11.69 -12.56 7.66
N SER A 296 -12.08 -12.50 8.94
CA SER A 296 -12.70 -11.32 9.53
C SER A 296 -11.77 -10.10 9.48
N SER A 297 -10.49 -10.26 9.85
CA SER A 297 -9.50 -9.19 9.77
C SER A 297 -9.31 -8.65 8.34
N LEU A 298 -9.28 -9.53 7.35
CA LEU A 298 -9.19 -9.15 5.92
C LEU A 298 -10.42 -8.36 5.45
N LEU A 299 -11.63 -8.77 5.85
CA LEU A 299 -12.85 -8.04 5.53
C LEU A 299 -12.86 -6.64 6.16
N LEU A 300 -12.45 -6.53 7.44
CA LEU A 300 -12.32 -5.23 8.12
C LEU A 300 -11.26 -4.35 7.44
N ALA A 301 -10.10 -4.92 7.08
CA ALA A 301 -9.07 -4.20 6.35
C ALA A 301 -9.59 -3.68 5.00
N GLN A 302 -10.31 -4.51 4.24
CA GLN A 302 -10.96 -4.11 2.97
C GLN A 302 -11.89 -2.91 3.16
N THR A 303 -12.65 -2.89 4.26
CA THR A 303 -13.57 -1.79 4.59
C THR A 303 -12.83 -0.49 4.87
N VAL A 304 -11.73 -0.57 5.63
CA VAL A 304 -10.87 0.59 5.91
C VAL A 304 -10.22 1.11 4.63
N LEU A 305 -9.74 0.24 3.74
CA LEU A 305 -9.09 0.65 2.49
C LEU A 305 -10.05 1.23 1.45
N THR A 306 -11.33 0.84 1.49
CA THR A 306 -12.35 1.35 0.58
C THR A 306 -13.06 2.60 1.09
N ILE A 307 -12.57 3.19 2.18
CA ILE A 307 -13.18 4.37 2.81
C ILE A 307 -13.40 5.56 1.90
N ASP A 308 -12.46 5.80 1.00
CA ASP A 308 -12.54 6.87 0.04
C ASP A 308 -13.70 6.70 -0.94
N ALA A 309 -14.22 5.48 -1.12
CA ALA A 309 -15.37 5.22 -2.00
C ALA A 309 -16.67 5.77 -1.42
N LEU A 310 -16.68 6.11 -0.14
CA LEU A 310 -17.82 6.66 0.56
C LEU A 310 -17.88 8.19 0.34
N THR A 311 -18.96 8.65 -0.28
CA THR A 311 -19.16 10.09 -0.53
C THR A 311 -19.29 10.86 0.79
N PRO A 312 -18.93 12.16 0.84
CA PRO A 312 -19.08 13.00 2.03
C PRO A 312 -20.50 13.02 2.62
N ILE A 313 -21.50 12.92 1.75
CA ILE A 313 -22.91 12.86 2.14
C ILE A 313 -23.17 11.53 2.86
N MET A 314 -22.67 10.42 2.33
CA MET A 314 -22.84 9.11 2.94
C MET A 314 -22.03 8.95 4.23
N LYS A 315 -20.81 9.51 4.29
CA LYS A 315 -20.01 9.59 5.53
C LYS A 315 -20.79 10.29 6.64
N ARG A 316 -21.42 11.44 6.34
CA ARG A 316 -22.28 12.15 7.29
C ARG A 316 -23.50 11.32 7.70
N ARG A 317 -24.17 10.64 6.76
CA ARG A 317 -25.33 9.77 7.08
C ARG A 317 -24.98 8.56 7.95
N LEU A 318 -23.77 8.02 7.80
CA LEU A 318 -23.27 6.90 8.61
C LEU A 318 -22.56 7.38 9.90
N HIS A 319 -22.51 8.69 10.16
CA HIS A 319 -21.74 9.30 11.25
C HIS A 319 -20.26 8.87 11.28
N PHE A 320 -19.70 8.67 10.09
CA PHE A 320 -18.34 8.17 9.93
C PHE A 320 -17.34 9.32 10.15
N GLN A 321 -16.48 9.20 11.15
CA GLN A 321 -15.47 10.21 11.51
C GLN A 321 -14.07 9.82 11.03
N TYR A 322 -13.19 10.80 10.81
CA TYR A 322 -11.81 10.56 10.37
C TYR A 322 -10.96 9.70 11.32
N TRP A 323 -11.26 9.66 12.62
CA TRP A 323 -10.51 8.83 13.59
C TRP A 323 -10.82 7.33 13.47
N MET A 324 -12.00 6.96 12.99
CA MET A 324 -12.41 5.54 12.89
C MET A 324 -11.47 4.69 12.01
N PRO A 325 -11.06 5.12 10.81
CA PRO A 325 -10.12 4.36 9.99
C PRO A 325 -8.72 4.35 10.59
N VAL A 326 -8.31 5.42 11.27
CA VAL A 326 -7.03 5.45 11.99
C VAL A 326 -7.02 4.39 13.10
N LEU A 327 -8.11 4.31 13.87
CA LEU A 327 -8.29 3.28 14.89
C LEU A 327 -8.30 1.87 14.27
N GLY A 328 -8.99 1.67 13.15
CA GLY A 328 -9.01 0.40 12.43
C GLY A 328 -7.62 -0.03 11.94
N ILE A 329 -6.85 0.90 11.37
CA ILE A 329 -5.45 0.67 10.97
C ILE A 329 -4.60 0.33 12.19
N ALA A 330 -4.70 1.10 13.27
CA ALA A 330 -3.93 0.88 14.49
C ALA A 330 -4.21 -0.49 15.12
N LEU A 331 -5.49 -0.89 15.22
CA LEU A 331 -5.89 -2.20 15.72
C LEU A 331 -5.36 -3.33 14.83
N PHE A 332 -5.48 -3.19 13.51
CA PHE A 332 -4.93 -4.16 12.56
C PHE A 332 -3.42 -4.33 12.77
N LEU A 333 -2.66 -3.23 12.81
CA LEU A 333 -1.21 -3.28 13.03
C LEU A 333 -0.86 -3.88 14.39
N LEU A 334 -1.60 -3.53 15.45
CA LEU A 334 -1.36 -4.04 16.80
C LEU A 334 -1.49 -5.57 16.83
N VAL A 335 -2.51 -6.13 16.17
CA VAL A 335 -2.69 -7.58 16.06
C VAL A 335 -1.51 -8.22 15.31
N GLN A 336 -1.06 -7.62 14.20
CA GLN A 336 0.07 -8.14 13.42
C GLN A 336 1.39 -8.09 14.20
N VAL A 337 1.64 -7.01 14.96
CA VAL A 337 2.81 -6.89 15.83
C VAL A 337 2.72 -7.86 17.01
N ALA A 338 1.54 -8.07 17.58
CA ALA A 338 1.35 -9.07 18.63
C ALA A 338 1.63 -10.50 18.13
N MET A 339 1.20 -10.82 16.91
CA MET A 339 1.55 -12.09 16.24
C MET A 339 3.05 -12.21 16.02
N LEU A 340 3.69 -11.16 15.50
CA LEU A 340 5.14 -11.13 15.31
C LEU A 340 5.89 -11.32 16.64
N PHE A 341 5.42 -10.70 17.71
CA PHE A 341 5.97 -10.86 19.04
C PHE A 341 5.83 -12.31 19.52
N ASP A 342 4.64 -12.93 19.39
CA ASP A 342 4.47 -14.34 19.75
C ASP A 342 5.38 -15.27 18.94
N VAL A 343 5.59 -14.96 17.65
CA VAL A 343 6.48 -15.72 16.77
C VAL A 343 7.93 -15.75 17.27
N PHE A 344 8.43 -14.68 17.88
CA PHE A 344 9.83 -14.58 18.29
C PHE A 344 10.07 -14.79 19.78
N THR A 345 9.11 -14.51 20.65
CA THR A 345 9.34 -14.47 22.11
C THR A 345 8.48 -15.44 22.89
N LEU A 346 7.16 -15.42 22.70
CA LEU A 346 6.23 -16.14 23.58
C LEU A 346 6.02 -17.60 23.14
N GLY A 347 5.96 -17.87 21.83
CA GLY A 347 5.68 -19.19 21.27
C GLY A 347 4.36 -19.81 21.74
N ARG A 348 3.41 -19.04 22.30
CA ARG A 348 2.22 -19.57 22.97
C ARG A 348 1.17 -20.04 21.97
N LEU A 349 1.09 -19.39 20.81
CA LEU A 349 0.10 -19.72 19.78
C LEU A 349 0.45 -21.01 19.04
N GLY A 350 1.68 -21.52 19.19
CA GLY A 350 2.16 -22.70 18.48
C GLY A 350 2.20 -22.51 16.98
N LEU A 351 2.48 -21.28 16.52
CA LEU A 351 2.68 -20.95 15.11
C LEU A 351 3.81 -21.81 14.56
N GLU A 352 3.65 -22.44 13.40
CA GLU A 352 4.69 -23.27 12.79
C GLU A 352 5.51 -22.45 11.78
N ASP A 353 6.84 -22.62 11.80
CA ASP A 353 7.70 -22.13 10.72
C ASP A 353 7.86 -23.23 9.69
N LYS A 354 7.19 -23.09 8.55
CA LYS A 354 7.20 -24.07 7.46
C LYS A 354 8.09 -23.62 6.32
N VAL A 355 8.58 -24.58 5.56
CA VAL A 355 9.22 -24.34 4.27
C VAL A 355 8.12 -24.21 3.22
N ILE A 356 7.97 -23.03 2.62
CA ILE A 356 7.02 -22.76 1.52
C ILE A 356 7.53 -23.39 0.22
N LEU A 357 8.84 -23.25 -0.01
CA LEU A 357 9.47 -23.66 -1.26
C LEU A 357 10.87 -24.20 -0.95
N ASP A 358 11.13 -25.42 -1.39
CA ASP A 358 12.44 -26.09 -1.35
C ASP A 358 12.88 -26.27 -2.81
N VAL A 359 13.88 -25.52 -3.26
CA VAL A 359 14.37 -25.58 -4.64
C VAL A 359 15.84 -25.90 -4.65
N GLU A 360 16.19 -26.97 -5.36
CA GLU A 360 17.57 -27.32 -5.66
C GLU A 360 17.95 -26.77 -7.04
N ILE A 361 18.88 -25.81 -7.08
CA ILE A 361 19.43 -25.26 -8.32
C ILE A 361 20.95 -25.38 -8.27
N ARG A 362 21.54 -26.01 -9.29
CA ARG A 362 23.01 -26.21 -9.39
C ARG A 362 23.63 -26.88 -8.14
N GLY A 363 22.91 -27.81 -7.50
CA GLY A 363 23.36 -28.51 -6.29
C GLY A 363 23.37 -27.65 -5.01
N ARG A 364 22.85 -26.42 -5.07
CA ARG A 364 22.58 -25.58 -3.90
C ARG A 364 21.11 -25.75 -3.53
N ASN A 365 20.83 -26.14 -2.29
CA ASN A 365 19.46 -26.28 -1.81
C ASN A 365 18.99 -25.00 -1.12
N THR A 366 18.00 -24.33 -1.69
CA THR A 366 17.46 -23.07 -1.18
C THR A 366 16.06 -23.27 -0.59
N ARG A 367 15.95 -23.02 0.71
CA ARG A 367 14.69 -23.13 1.46
C ARG A 367 14.12 -21.76 1.77
N PHE A 368 12.87 -21.54 1.39
CA PHE A 368 12.12 -20.33 1.73
C PHE A 368 11.19 -20.62 2.91
N LEU A 369 11.45 -19.98 4.05
CA LEU A 369 10.67 -20.12 5.28
C LEU A 369 9.52 -19.10 5.33
N VAL A 370 8.42 -19.47 5.99
CA VAL A 370 7.24 -18.60 6.14
C VAL A 370 7.54 -17.39 7.02
N VAL A 371 8.23 -17.58 8.14
CA VAL A 371 8.42 -16.54 9.15
C VAL A 371 9.18 -15.31 8.62
N PRO A 372 10.31 -15.44 7.90
CA PRO A 372 11.00 -14.29 7.33
C PRO A 372 10.15 -13.45 6.38
N ILE A 373 9.35 -14.11 5.53
CA ILE A 373 8.44 -13.43 4.61
C ILE A 373 7.35 -12.72 5.41
N PHE A 374 6.79 -13.37 6.42
CA PHE A 374 5.80 -12.77 7.33
C PHE A 374 6.34 -11.49 8.00
N VAL A 375 7.54 -11.54 8.59
CA VAL A 375 8.20 -10.37 9.21
C VAL A 375 8.30 -9.21 8.22
N SER A 376 8.79 -9.50 7.02
CA SER A 376 8.94 -8.46 6.00
C SER A 376 7.61 -7.84 5.59
N ARG A 377 6.53 -8.63 5.52
CA ARG A 377 5.19 -8.12 5.20
C ARG A 377 4.59 -7.30 6.34
N VAL A 378 4.81 -7.68 7.60
CA VAL A 378 4.42 -6.86 8.76
C VAL A 378 5.14 -5.50 8.72
N PHE A 379 6.46 -5.50 8.51
CA PHE A 379 7.23 -4.25 8.45
C PHE A 379 6.74 -3.35 7.30
N THR A 380 6.55 -3.91 6.11
CA THR A 380 6.01 -3.18 4.95
C THR A 380 4.61 -2.64 5.27
N GLY A 381 3.76 -3.45 5.89
CA GLY A 381 2.42 -3.05 6.32
C GLY A 381 2.45 -1.87 7.30
N VAL A 382 3.33 -1.90 8.30
CA VAL A 382 3.50 -0.82 9.29
C VAL A 382 3.95 0.48 8.61
N VAL A 383 4.98 0.43 7.76
CA VAL A 383 5.52 1.65 7.13
C VAL A 383 4.50 2.27 6.17
N TRP A 384 3.82 1.46 5.35
CA TRP A 384 2.80 1.95 4.43
C TRP A 384 1.53 2.42 5.16
N SER A 385 1.17 1.78 6.26
CA SER A 385 0.07 2.22 7.12
C SER A 385 0.38 3.54 7.82
N GLY A 386 1.64 3.73 8.25
CA GLY A 386 2.14 4.98 8.81
C GLY A 386 1.97 6.17 7.87
N ARG A 387 2.15 5.97 6.55
CA ARG A 387 1.83 6.98 5.55
C ARG A 387 0.36 7.41 5.62
N TYR A 388 -0.58 6.47 5.68
CA TYR A 388 -2.01 6.80 5.73
C TYR A 388 -2.37 7.54 7.01
N VAL A 389 -1.86 7.06 8.15
CA VAL A 389 -2.04 7.72 9.44
C VAL A 389 -1.46 9.14 9.41
N TYR A 390 -0.26 9.34 8.88
CA TYR A 390 0.35 10.66 8.72
C TYR A 390 -0.50 11.58 7.83
N VAL A 391 -1.04 11.08 6.72
CA VAL A 391 -1.92 11.85 5.82
C VAL A 391 -3.20 12.27 6.52
N VAL A 392 -3.81 11.39 7.31
CA VAL A 392 -5.03 11.70 8.08
C VAL A 392 -4.73 12.70 9.20
N LEU A 393 -3.63 12.53 9.94
CA LEU A 393 -3.26 13.42 11.03
C LEU A 393 -2.90 14.84 10.55
N THR A 394 -2.29 14.95 9.36
CA THR A 394 -1.88 16.25 8.79
C THR A 394 -3.02 17.02 8.13
N ARG A 395 -4.16 16.38 7.86
CA ARG A 395 -5.38 17.03 7.36
C ARG A 395 -6.57 16.56 8.18
N GLN A 396 -6.94 17.34 9.20
CA GLN A 396 -8.11 17.11 10.05
C GLN A 396 -9.46 17.37 9.34
N ASP A 397 -9.55 17.11 8.03
CA ASP A 397 -10.77 17.27 7.24
C ASP A 397 -11.40 15.90 6.96
N ASP A 398 -12.63 15.67 7.46
CA ASP A 398 -13.41 14.43 7.23
C ASP A 398 -13.65 14.10 5.74
N ASN A 399 -13.51 15.12 4.88
CA ASN A 399 -13.72 15.03 3.44
C ASN A 399 -12.42 14.79 2.65
N ALA A 400 -11.26 14.76 3.30
CA ALA A 400 -10.02 14.47 2.61
C ALA A 400 -9.99 13.00 2.16
N LEU A 401 -9.66 12.79 0.89
CA LEU A 401 -9.42 11.45 0.32
C LEU A 401 -8.03 10.96 0.75
N ILE A 402 -7.99 9.81 1.41
CA ILE A 402 -6.81 9.21 2.04
C ILE A 402 -5.96 8.45 1.01
N LEU A 403 -6.61 7.70 0.12
CA LEU A 403 -6.02 6.78 -0.86
C LEU A 403 -6.06 7.33 -2.30
N LEU A 404 -7.12 8.04 -2.69
CA LEU A 404 -7.26 8.67 -4.02
C LEU A 404 -6.62 10.07 -4.11
N ARG A 405 -5.72 10.39 -3.19
CA ARG A 405 -5.16 11.75 -3.03
C ARG A 405 -4.58 12.28 -4.34
N GLY A 406 -5.08 13.45 -4.77
CA GLY A 406 -4.66 14.14 -5.98
C GLY A 406 -5.34 13.65 -7.26
N GLU A 407 -6.00 12.49 -7.27
CA GLU A 407 -6.71 11.99 -8.44
C GLU A 407 -8.17 12.47 -8.52
N VAL A 408 -8.80 12.62 -7.36
CA VAL A 408 -10.17 13.10 -7.16
C VAL A 408 -10.15 14.09 -5.99
N GLU A 409 -10.95 15.14 -6.07
CA GLU A 409 -11.24 16.05 -4.96
C GLU A 409 -12.75 16.28 -4.92
N PHE A 410 -13.33 16.42 -3.73
CA PHE A 410 -14.73 16.80 -3.60
C PHE A 410 -14.88 18.33 -3.76
N ASP A 411 -15.68 18.76 -4.74
CA ASP A 411 -16.04 20.17 -4.93
C ASP A 411 -17.21 20.56 -4.02
N TYR A 412 -16.91 20.79 -2.74
CA TYR A 412 -17.93 21.13 -1.74
C TYR A 412 -18.51 22.53 -1.95
N GLU A 413 -17.67 23.50 -2.30
CA GLU A 413 -18.07 24.89 -2.54
C GLU A 413 -19.01 25.01 -3.75
N GLY A 414 -18.72 24.29 -4.84
CA GLY A 414 -19.60 24.24 -6.01
C GLY A 414 -20.92 23.53 -5.73
N TRP A 415 -20.95 22.54 -4.83
CA TRP A 415 -22.19 21.89 -4.38
C TRP A 415 -23.02 22.83 -3.50
N LYS A 416 -22.43 23.46 -2.48
CA LYS A 416 -23.12 24.35 -1.54
C LYS A 416 -23.77 25.54 -2.26
N LYS A 417 -23.09 26.12 -3.25
CA LYS A 417 -23.65 27.18 -4.07
C LYS A 417 -24.91 26.76 -4.84
N ARG A 418 -25.00 25.51 -5.29
CA ARG A 418 -26.17 25.00 -6.02
C ARG A 418 -27.36 24.70 -5.12
N VAL A 419 -27.13 24.07 -3.96
CA VAL A 419 -28.21 23.82 -3.00
C VAL A 419 -28.86 25.14 -2.56
N ASN A 420 -28.05 26.17 -2.32
CA ASN A 420 -28.54 27.51 -1.98
C ASN A 420 -29.21 28.24 -3.16
N LEU A 421 -29.01 27.79 -4.40
CA LEU A 421 -29.69 28.32 -5.60
C LEU A 421 -31.01 27.60 -5.86
N ASP A 422 -31.13 26.31 -5.53
CA ASP A 422 -32.37 25.53 -5.66
C ASP A 422 -33.38 25.82 -4.53
N GLU A 423 -32.95 26.47 -3.44
CA GLU A 423 -33.80 26.94 -2.34
C GLU A 423 -34.33 28.39 -2.52
N ARG A 424 -33.98 29.07 -3.61
CA ARG A 424 -34.53 30.40 -4.00
C ARG A 424 -35.39 30.26 -5.25
#